data_AF-A0A529NSZ4-F1
#
_entry.id   AF-A0A529NSZ4-F1
#
_cell.length_a   1.000
_cell.length_b   1.000
_cell.length_c   1.000
_cell.angle_alpha   90.00
_cell.angle_beta   90.00
_cell.angle_gamma   90.00
#
_symmetry.space_group_name_H-M   'P 1'
#
loop_
_entity.id
_entity.type
_entity.pdbx_description
1 polymer ?
#
loop_
_entity_poly.entity_id
_entity_poly.type
_entity_poly.pdbx_seq_one_letter_code
_entity_poly.pdbx_strand_id
1 'polypeptide(L)'
;YVSIKAQTDKCGRWPEDLLQTSENKHYADYGCSYQNNLAAQMANPADLLGPRKQSDIDAENRSKVIDIYRSRGISDEFLGNSEVTY
;
A
#
# COMPACT_ATOMS: atom_id res chain seq x y z
N TYR A 1 -2.19 5.99 -20.61
CA TYR A 1 -2.60 5.26 -19.39
C TYR A 1 -3.76 6.03 -18.77
N VAL A 2 -4.87 5.37 -18.46
CA VAL A 2 -5.99 6.00 -17.75
C VAL A 2 -5.76 5.76 -16.27
N SER A 3 -5.50 6.81 -15.49
CA SER A 3 -5.39 6.73 -14.03
C SER A 3 -6.72 7.13 -13.39
N ILE A 4 -7.10 6.40 -12.34
CA ILE A 4 -8.27 6.71 -11.51
C ILE A 4 -7.72 7.20 -10.17
N LYS A 5 -8.26 8.30 -9.67
CA LYS A 5 -7.84 8.91 -8.40
C LYS A 5 -8.97 8.79 -7.38
N ALA A 6 -8.62 8.45 -6.13
CA ALA A 6 -9.58 8.51 -5.03
C ALA A 6 -9.99 9.97 -4.78
N GLN A 7 -11.29 10.22 -4.65
CA GLN A 7 -11.84 11.54 -4.39
C GLN A 7 -12.88 11.47 -3.28
N THR A 8 -12.93 12.52 -2.48
CA THR A 8 -13.89 12.76 -1.40
C THR A 8 -14.46 14.16 -1.54
N ASP A 9 -15.49 14.46 -0.76
CA ASP A 9 -16.01 15.83 -0.64
C ASP A 9 -15.04 16.73 0.14
N LYS A 10 -15.25 18.05 0.02
CA LYS A 10 -14.46 19.06 0.75
C LYS A 10 -14.81 19.02 2.25
N CYS A 11 -13.77 18.97 3.09
CA CYS A 11 -13.84 19.16 4.54
C CYS A 11 -13.37 20.57 4.94
N GLY A 12 -13.37 20.92 6.24
CA GLY A 12 -12.77 22.18 6.70
C GLY A 12 -13.45 22.89 7.87
N ARG A 13 -14.29 22.21 8.66
CA ARG A 13 -14.95 22.84 9.81
C ARG A 13 -14.22 22.48 11.10
N TRP A 14 -13.50 23.45 11.66
CA TRP A 14 -12.69 23.29 12.87
C TRP A 14 -13.21 24.23 13.97
N PRO A 15 -14.35 23.91 14.62
CA PRO A 15 -15.00 24.80 15.58
C PRO A 15 -14.27 24.89 16.92
N GLU A 16 -13.40 23.93 17.22
CA GLU A 16 -12.70 23.76 18.49
C GLU A 16 -11.22 23.44 18.22
N ASP A 17 -10.36 23.67 19.22
CA ASP A 17 -8.94 23.33 19.17
C ASP A 17 -8.73 21.81 19.20
N LEU A 18 -7.92 21.29 18.28
CA LEU A 18 -7.63 19.86 18.14
C LEU A 18 -6.94 19.22 19.34
N LEU A 19 -6.29 20.04 20.18
CA LEU A 19 -5.61 19.56 21.39
C LEU A 19 -6.58 19.41 22.58
N GLN A 20 -7.82 19.88 22.47
CA GLN A 20 -8.85 19.75 23.52
C GLN A 20 -9.48 18.35 23.50
N THR A 21 -8.72 17.34 23.93
CA THR A 21 -9.09 15.92 23.84
C THR A 21 -9.27 15.24 25.22
N SER A 22 -9.66 15.99 26.25
CA SER A 22 -9.84 15.44 27.61
C SER A 22 -10.85 14.28 27.67
N GLU A 23 -11.83 14.27 26.77
CA GLU A 23 -12.84 13.21 26.65
C GLU A 23 -12.43 12.07 25.71
N ASN A 24 -11.26 12.16 25.05
CA ASN A 24 -10.78 11.21 24.04
C ASN A 24 -11.81 10.88 22.94
N LYS A 25 -12.54 11.90 22.50
CA LYS A 25 -13.49 11.81 21.40
C LYS A 25 -12.86 12.29 20.11
N HIS A 26 -13.39 11.83 18.98
CA HIS A 26 -13.03 12.36 17.68
C HIS A 26 -13.38 13.85 17.58
N TYR A 27 -12.46 14.65 17.02
CA TYR A 27 -12.74 16.05 16.70
C TYR A 27 -13.82 16.17 15.61
N ALA A 28 -14.47 17.33 15.55
CA ALA A 28 -15.65 17.55 14.71
C ALA A 28 -15.49 17.15 13.23
N ASP A 29 -14.32 17.38 12.64
CA ASP A 29 -14.04 17.07 11.22
C ASP A 29 -13.34 15.72 10.98
N TYR A 30 -13.20 14.87 12.01
CA TYR A 30 -12.34 13.66 11.95
C TYR A 30 -12.67 12.73 10.78
N GLY A 31 -13.95 12.44 10.56
CA GLY A 31 -14.34 11.55 9.47
C GLY A 31 -13.93 12.09 8.10
N CYS A 32 -14.23 13.37 7.85
CA CYS A 32 -14.00 13.99 6.54
C CYS A 32 -12.50 14.24 6.29
N SER A 33 -11.77 14.74 7.30
CA SER A 33 -10.31 14.95 7.20
C SER A 33 -9.56 13.62 7.04
N TYR A 34 -9.97 12.57 7.76
CA TYR A 34 -9.36 11.25 7.66
C TYR A 34 -9.58 10.65 6.26
N GLN A 35 -10.80 10.73 5.73
CA GLN A 35 -11.11 10.28 4.38
C GLN A 35 -10.30 11.03 3.31
N ASN A 36 -10.15 12.36 3.44
CA ASN A 36 -9.30 13.15 2.55
C ASN A 36 -7.83 12.70 2.60
N ASN A 37 -7.29 12.44 3.80
CA ASN A 37 -5.92 11.95 3.99
C ASN A 37 -5.73 10.54 3.43
N LEU A 38 -6.71 9.66 3.60
CA LEU A 38 -6.68 8.31 3.03
C LEU A 38 -6.70 8.38 1.50
N ALA A 39 -7.60 9.17 0.92
CA ALA A 39 -7.71 9.35 -0.53
C ALA A 39 -6.42 9.93 -1.15
N ALA A 40 -5.72 10.81 -0.44
CA ALA A 40 -4.44 11.35 -0.88
C ALA A 40 -3.30 10.31 -0.90
N GLN A 41 -3.34 9.34 0.00
CA GLN A 41 -2.34 8.25 0.09
C GLN A 41 -2.65 7.07 -0.85
N MET A 42 -3.90 6.95 -1.31
CA MET A 42 -4.32 5.85 -2.15
C MET A 42 -3.78 5.96 -3.57
N ALA A 43 -2.99 4.96 -3.98
CA ALA A 43 -2.43 4.88 -5.33
C ALA A 43 -3.47 4.49 -6.40
N ASN A 44 -4.36 3.52 -6.10
CA ASN A 44 -5.42 3.08 -7.01
C ASN A 44 -6.69 2.72 -6.21
N PRO A 45 -7.81 3.46 -6.37
CA PRO A 45 -9.03 3.17 -5.62
C PRO A 45 -9.71 1.85 -6.00
N ALA A 46 -9.45 1.31 -7.18
CA ALA A 46 -10.03 0.03 -7.59
C ALA A 46 -9.52 -1.15 -6.75
N ASP A 47 -8.37 -1.01 -6.09
CA ASP A 47 -7.76 -2.06 -5.26
C ASP A 47 -8.61 -2.36 -4.00
N LEU A 48 -9.55 -1.48 -3.63
CA LEU A 48 -10.51 -1.73 -2.54
C LEU A 48 -11.66 -2.68 -2.93
N LEU A 49 -11.94 -2.80 -4.23
CA LEU A 49 -13.00 -3.68 -4.74
C LEU A 49 -12.52 -5.12 -4.92
N GLY A 50 -11.20 -5.28 -5.04
CA GLY A 50 -10.56 -6.57 -5.20
C GLY A 50 -9.07 -6.41 -5.47
N PRO A 51 -8.31 -7.52 -5.40
CA PRO A 51 -6.90 -7.50 -5.72
C PRO A 51 -6.69 -6.99 -7.16
N ARG A 52 -5.58 -6.27 -7.36
CA ARG A 52 -5.14 -5.87 -8.70
C ARG A 52 -5.12 -7.09 -9.62
N LYS A 53 -5.52 -6.90 -10.88
CA LYS A 53 -5.40 -7.96 -11.90
C LYS A 53 -3.98 -8.51 -11.93
N GLN A 54 -3.87 -9.83 -12.04
CA GLN A 54 -2.59 -10.48 -12.28
C GLN A 54 -1.99 -9.93 -13.57
N SER A 55 -0.69 -9.63 -13.52
CA SER A 55 0.09 -9.38 -14.72
C SER A 55 0.32 -10.69 -15.46
N ASP A 56 0.76 -10.58 -16.71
CA ASP A 56 1.27 -11.74 -17.44
C ASP A 56 2.40 -12.42 -16.67
N ILE A 57 2.51 -13.73 -16.88
CA ILE A 57 3.53 -14.54 -16.25
C ILE A 57 4.87 -14.26 -16.91
N ASP A 58 5.87 -13.89 -16.11
CA ASP A 58 7.28 -13.97 -16.51
C ASP A 58 7.74 -15.45 -16.47
N ALA A 59 7.59 -16.12 -17.61
CA ALA A 59 7.90 -17.55 -17.73
C ALA A 59 9.39 -17.86 -17.56
N GLU A 60 10.26 -16.95 -17.98
CA GLU A 60 11.71 -17.11 -17.87
C GLU A 60 12.14 -17.02 -16.41
N ASN A 61 11.72 -15.97 -15.70
CA ASN A 61 12.05 -15.79 -14.29
C ASN A 61 11.47 -16.93 -13.45
N ARG A 62 10.23 -17.36 -13.72
CA ARG A 62 9.64 -18.52 -13.01
C ARG A 62 10.42 -19.80 -13.21
N SER A 63 10.87 -20.08 -14.44
CA SER A 63 11.68 -21.27 -14.71
C SER A 63 13.00 -21.23 -13.92
N LYS A 64 13.69 -20.09 -13.92
CA LYS A 64 14.93 -19.89 -13.14
C LYS A 64 14.73 -20.11 -11.65
N VAL A 65 13.68 -19.53 -11.06
CA VAL A 65 13.35 -19.69 -9.63
C VAL A 65 13.05 -21.16 -9.30
N ILE A 66 12.32 -21.86 -10.16
CA ILE A 66 12.02 -23.30 -9.99
C ILE A 66 13.31 -24.13 -10.02
N ASP A 67 14.24 -23.83 -10.92
CA ASP A 67 15.51 -24.55 -11.03
C ASP A 67 16.39 -24.33 -9.79
N ILE A 68 16.47 -23.11 -9.27
CA ILE A 68 17.14 -22.79 -7.99
C ILE A 68 16.50 -23.57 -6.82
N TYR A 69 15.16 -23.58 -6.75
CA TYR A 69 14.47 -24.32 -5.71
C TYR A 69 14.75 -25.84 -5.77
N ARG A 70 14.75 -26.41 -6.98
CA ARG A 70 15.03 -27.84 -7.21
C ARG A 70 16.47 -28.22 -6.86
N SER A 71 17.43 -27.33 -7.11
CA SER A 71 18.83 -27.55 -6.73
C SER A 71 19.08 -27.34 -5.23
N ARG A 72 18.06 -26.94 -4.46
CA ARG A 72 18.17 -26.47 -3.07
C ARG A 72 19.16 -25.31 -2.94
N GLY A 73 19.28 -24.50 -3.99
CA GLY A 73 20.14 -23.33 -4.02
C GLY A 73 19.48 -22.10 -3.39
N ILE A 74 20.29 -21.06 -3.22
CA ILE A 74 19.89 -19.72 -2.82
C ILE A 74 20.11 -18.81 -4.03
N SER A 75 19.21 -17.87 -4.31
CA SER A 75 19.39 -16.96 -5.45
C SER A 75 20.56 -16.01 -5.23
N ASP A 76 21.28 -15.68 -6.30
CA ASP A 76 22.41 -14.74 -6.24
C ASP A 76 21.99 -13.34 -5.77
N GLU A 77 20.75 -12.93 -6.08
CA GLU A 77 20.15 -11.68 -5.57
C GLU A 77 20.06 -11.68 -4.04
N PHE A 78 19.74 -12.82 -3.43
CA PHE A 78 19.70 -12.93 -1.98
C PHE A 78 21.13 -12.97 -1.40
N LEU A 79 22.05 -13.72 -2.02
CA LEU A 79 23.44 -13.81 -1.59
C LEU A 79 24.14 -12.44 -1.63
N GLY A 80 23.88 -11.62 -2.66
CA GLY A 80 24.48 -10.29 -2.80
C GLY A 80 24.03 -9.27 -1.76
N ASN A 81 22.89 -9.52 -1.11
CA ASN A 81 22.30 -8.63 -0.09
C ASN A 81 22.31 -9.24 1.32
N SER A 82 22.89 -10.44 1.49
CA SER A 82 22.90 -11.14 2.77
C SER A 82 24.11 -10.73 3.60
N GLU A 83 23.87 -10.34 4.86
CA GLU A 83 24.91 -10.17 5.87
C GLU A 83 25.39 -11.53 6.45
N VAL A 84 24.66 -12.60 6.16
CA VAL A 84 24.92 -13.97 6.64
C VAL A 84 25.47 -14.82 5.50
N THR A 85 26.59 -15.52 5.75
CA THR A 85 27.13 -16.51 4.81
C THR A 85 26.39 -17.83 4.97
N TYR A 86 25.72 -18.27 3.90
CA TYR A 86 24.94 -19.51 3.85
C TYR A 86 25.68 -20.65 3.16
#